data_AF-A0A7V0W157-F1
#
_entry.id   AF-A0A7V0W157-F1
#
_cell.length_a   1.000
_cell.length_b   1.000
_cell.length_c   1.000
_cell.angle_alpha   90.00
_cell.angle_beta   90.00
_cell.angle_gamma   90.00
#
_symmetry.space_group_name_H-M   'P 1'
#
loop_
_entity.id
_entity.type
_entity.pdbx_description
1 polymer ?
#
loop_
_entity_poly.entity_id
_entity_poly.type
_entity_poly.pdbx_seq_one_letter_code
_entity_poly.pdbx_strand_id
1 'polypeptide(L)'
;MENDEFITVQGISKSELVIKKSKFIGLLKSVNTEQEAFDFLRLVKTEYPDATHHCFAFSIGSGARKISRSNDDGEPLNSAGKPILSAIESSDLNNVICVVIRYFGGIKLGVGGLIRAYGQTAKECIQKAERVVNISSTDLHIQTSYKYIRAVMTLVTRITGKVIIIKKG
;
A
#
# COMPACT_ATOMS: atom_id res chain seq x y z
N MET A 1 -6.19 -22.72 -3.04
CA MET A 1 -4.86 -22.47 -2.46
C MET A 1 -4.69 -20.97 -2.49
N GLU A 2 -4.68 -20.31 -1.32
CA GLU A 2 -4.21 -18.93 -1.25
C GLU A 2 -2.75 -18.95 -1.74
N ASN A 3 -2.42 -18.09 -2.69
CA ASN A 3 -1.03 -17.95 -3.10
C ASN A 3 -0.32 -17.30 -1.91
N ASP A 4 0.61 -18.03 -1.28
CA ASP A 4 1.45 -17.48 -0.20
C ASP A 4 2.33 -16.33 -0.71
N GLU A 5 2.40 -16.14 -2.03
CA GLU A 5 3.11 -15.07 -2.71
C GLU A 5 2.17 -14.01 -3.28
N PHE A 6 2.51 -12.75 -3.05
CA PHE A 6 1.87 -11.61 -3.68
C PHE A 6 2.90 -10.58 -4.14
N ILE A 7 2.57 -9.85 -5.19
CA ILE A 7 3.42 -8.76 -5.68
C ILE A 7 3.07 -7.49 -4.90
N THR A 8 4.09 -6.82 -4.36
CA THR A 8 3.97 -5.50 -3.73
C THR A 8 5.08 -4.59 -4.25
N VAL A 9 5.34 -3.47 -3.58
CA VAL A 9 6.33 -2.48 -4.01
C VAL A 9 7.43 -2.31 -2.98
N GLN A 10 8.66 -2.08 -3.44
CA GLN A 10 9.78 -1.70 -2.59
C GLN A 10 9.88 -0.19 -2.46
N GLY A 11 10.15 0.29 -1.24
CA GLY A 11 10.30 1.72 -0.97
C GLY A 11 8.99 2.51 -1.15
N ILE A 12 9.13 3.77 -1.54
CA ILE A 12 8.01 4.66 -1.89
C ILE A 12 8.15 5.02 -3.36
N SER A 13 7.13 4.72 -4.16
CA SER A 13 7.03 5.21 -5.53
C SER A 13 6.31 6.54 -5.57
N LYS A 14 6.80 7.47 -6.39
CA LYS A 14 6.28 8.85 -6.51
C LYS A 14 5.96 9.20 -7.96
N SER A 15 4.83 9.87 -8.16
CA SER A 15 4.47 10.50 -9.43
C SER A 15 4.00 11.94 -9.20
N GLU A 16 4.05 12.75 -10.26
CA GLU A 16 3.56 14.11 -10.24
C GLU A 16 2.85 14.41 -11.56
N LEU A 17 1.68 15.02 -11.48
CA LEU A 17 0.86 15.40 -12.61
C LEU A 17 0.30 16.81 -12.41
N VAL A 18 0.42 17.67 -13.43
CA VAL A 18 -0.13 19.03 -13.39
C VAL A 18 -1.20 19.18 -14.46
N ILE A 19 -2.44 19.51 -14.06
CA ILE A 19 -3.56 19.73 -14.97
C ILE A 19 -4.28 21.01 -14.56
N LYS A 20 -4.43 21.95 -15.51
CA LYS A 20 -5.11 23.24 -15.29
C LYS A 20 -4.62 23.94 -14.01
N LYS A 21 -3.28 24.02 -13.85
CA LYS A 21 -2.57 24.56 -12.68
C LYS A 21 -2.76 23.80 -11.36
N SER A 22 -3.65 22.81 -11.31
CA SER A 22 -3.73 21.91 -10.16
C SER A 22 -2.59 20.91 -10.22
N LYS A 23 -1.91 20.72 -9.08
CA LYS A 23 -0.79 19.79 -8.92
C LYS A 23 -1.27 18.57 -8.15
N PHE A 24 -0.97 17.38 -8.66
CA PHE A 24 -1.25 16.10 -8.05
C PHE A 24 0.07 15.39 -7.79
N ILE A 25 0.31 14.94 -6.57
CA ILE A 25 1.51 14.19 -6.18
C ILE A 25 1.05 12.84 -5.63
N GLY A 26 1.39 11.77 -6.32
CA GLY A 26 1.10 10.42 -5.88
C GLY A 26 2.25 9.85 -5.06
N LEU A 27 1.93 9.14 -3.98
CA LEU A 27 2.86 8.36 -3.16
C LEU A 27 2.27 6.97 -2.95
N LEU A 28 2.97 5.93 -3.41
CA LEU A 28 2.58 4.53 -3.28
C LEU A 28 3.60 3.78 -2.41
N LYS A 29 3.12 3.03 -1.43
CA LYS A 29 3.95 2.26 -0.49
C LYS A 29 3.29 0.91 -0.16
N SER A 30 4.11 -0.11 0.09
CA SER A 30 3.64 -1.38 0.67
C SER A 30 3.18 -1.22 2.12
N VAL A 31 2.06 -1.84 2.49
CA VAL A 31 1.49 -1.89 3.84
C VAL A 31 0.80 -3.23 4.10
N ASN A 32 1.02 -3.82 5.28
CA ASN A 32 0.49 -5.14 5.63
C ASN A 32 -0.74 -5.08 6.52
N THR A 33 -1.04 -3.92 7.12
CA THR A 33 -2.19 -3.73 8.00
C THR A 33 -2.88 -2.40 7.71
N GLU A 34 -4.16 -2.29 8.07
CA GLU A 34 -4.87 -1.02 7.99
C GLU A 34 -4.18 0.06 8.84
N GLN A 35 -3.62 -0.33 9.99
CA GLN A 35 -2.87 0.57 10.86
C GLN A 35 -1.65 1.15 10.14
N GLU A 36 -0.83 0.32 9.48
CA GLU A 36 0.31 0.78 8.67
C GLU A 36 -0.14 1.74 7.54
N ALA A 37 -1.28 1.47 6.91
CA ALA A 37 -1.86 2.33 5.89
C ALA A 37 -2.20 3.73 6.48
N PHE A 38 -2.82 3.76 7.65
CA PHE A 38 -3.14 5.02 8.33
C PHE A 38 -1.91 5.74 8.91
N ASP A 39 -0.89 5.00 9.36
CA ASP A 39 0.40 5.56 9.77
C ASP A 39 1.09 6.25 8.58
N PHE A 40 1.09 5.61 7.41
CA PHE A 40 1.63 6.23 6.20
C PHE A 40 0.83 7.47 5.77
N LEU A 41 -0.50 7.42 5.81
CA LEU A 41 -1.33 8.60 5.54
C LEU A 41 -1.01 9.76 6.49
N ARG A 42 -0.83 9.49 7.79
CA ARG A 42 -0.44 10.52 8.77
C ARG A 42 0.92 11.12 8.43
N LEU A 43 1.90 10.29 8.10
CA LEU A 43 3.22 10.75 7.65
C LEU A 43 3.10 11.69 6.45
N VAL A 44 2.33 11.31 5.43
CA VAL A 44 2.10 12.15 4.25
C VAL A 44 1.41 13.46 4.61
N LYS A 45 0.43 13.46 5.51
CA LYS A 45 -0.22 14.69 5.99
C LYS A 45 0.75 15.62 6.73
N THR A 46 1.72 15.05 7.46
CA THR A 46 2.78 15.82 8.12
C THR A 46 3.81 16.38 7.13
N GLU A 47 4.16 15.63 6.09
CA GLU A 47 5.11 16.09 5.06
C GLU A 47 4.53 17.13 4.09
N TYR A 48 3.21 17.09 3.86
CA TYR A 48 2.50 18.00 2.94
C TYR A 48 1.33 18.70 3.68
N PRO A 49 1.61 19.51 4.71
CA PRO A 49 0.57 20.07 5.59
C PRO A 49 -0.29 21.15 4.93
N ASP A 50 0.19 21.74 3.84
CA ASP A 50 -0.44 22.85 3.10
C ASP A 50 -1.26 22.38 1.88
N ALA A 51 -1.35 21.08 1.65
CA ALA A 51 -2.13 20.53 0.54
C ALA A 51 -3.63 20.74 0.74
N THR A 52 -4.35 20.86 -0.37
CA THR A 52 -5.81 21.01 -0.37
C THR A 52 -6.52 19.72 0.02
N HIS A 53 -6.03 18.57 -0.49
CA HIS A 53 -6.59 17.24 -0.21
C HIS A 53 -5.48 16.18 -0.18
N HIS A 54 -5.66 15.15 0.64
CA HIS A 54 -4.86 13.93 0.74
C HIS A 54 -5.76 12.71 0.52
N CYS A 55 -6.31 12.59 -0.69
CA CYS A 55 -7.15 11.47 -1.05
C CYS A 55 -6.33 10.18 -1.08
N PHE A 56 -6.90 9.05 -0.68
CA PHE A 56 -6.16 7.81 -0.64
C PHE A 56 -7.02 6.60 -1.00
N ALA A 57 -6.34 5.51 -1.34
CA ALA A 57 -6.91 4.18 -1.28
C ALA A 57 -5.84 3.15 -0.90
N PHE A 58 -6.26 2.05 -0.28
CA PHE A 58 -5.40 0.91 -0.02
C PHE A 58 -6.13 -0.40 -0.31
N SER A 59 -5.35 -1.44 -0.60
CA SER A 59 -5.81 -2.81 -0.74
C SER A 59 -4.82 -3.76 -0.07
N ILE A 60 -5.31 -4.55 0.89
CA ILE A 60 -4.50 -5.40 1.77
C ILE A 60 -5.12 -6.79 1.81
N GLY A 61 -4.29 -7.83 1.69
CA GLY A 61 -4.71 -9.22 1.63
C GLY A 61 -5.28 -9.62 0.26
N SER A 62 -5.72 -10.87 0.18
CA SER A 62 -6.26 -11.49 -1.03
C SER A 62 -7.52 -12.30 -0.72
N GLY A 63 -8.28 -12.63 -1.76
CA GLY A 63 -9.47 -13.50 -1.65
C GLY A 63 -10.47 -13.01 -0.61
N ALA A 64 -10.92 -13.91 0.28
CA ALA A 64 -11.91 -13.60 1.32
C ALA A 64 -11.38 -12.69 2.43
N ARG A 65 -10.06 -12.52 2.55
CA ARG A 65 -9.42 -11.65 3.55
C ARG A 65 -9.01 -10.29 2.97
N LYS A 66 -9.35 -10.00 1.71
CA LYS A 66 -9.03 -8.73 1.06
C LYS A 66 -9.82 -7.59 1.73
N ILE A 67 -9.09 -6.58 2.18
CA ILE A 67 -9.62 -5.34 2.72
C ILE A 67 -9.22 -4.22 1.77
N SER A 68 -10.21 -3.53 1.22
CA SER A 68 -10.00 -2.35 0.38
C SER A 68 -10.73 -1.15 1.00
N ARG A 69 -10.07 0.00 1.06
CA ARG A 69 -10.71 1.28 1.45
C ARG A 69 -10.25 2.40 0.55
N SER A 70 -11.09 3.41 0.41
CA SER A 70 -10.79 4.65 -0.31
C SER A 70 -11.45 5.85 0.35
N ASN A 71 -10.83 7.02 0.27
CA ASN A 71 -11.36 8.27 0.81
C ASN A 71 -11.08 9.45 -0.13
N ASP A 72 -12.08 10.30 -0.35
CA ASP A 72 -12.01 11.48 -1.20
C ASP A 72 -11.47 12.73 -0.48
N ASP A 73 -11.27 12.71 0.85
CA ASP A 73 -10.69 13.79 1.67
C ASP A 73 -11.27 15.19 1.38
N GLY A 74 -12.59 15.30 1.19
CA GLY A 74 -13.28 16.55 0.91
C GLY A 74 -13.44 16.89 -0.58
N GLU A 75 -12.85 16.09 -1.49
CA GLU A 75 -13.24 16.12 -2.91
C GLU A 75 -14.69 15.66 -3.11
N PRO A 76 -15.33 15.97 -4.25
CA PRO A 76 -16.62 15.42 -4.59
C PRO A 76 -16.64 13.88 -4.48
N LEU A 77 -17.77 13.35 -4.01
CA LEU A 77 -17.94 11.92 -3.76
C LEU A 77 -17.52 11.07 -4.97
N ASN A 78 -16.69 10.06 -4.71
CA ASN A 78 -16.14 9.10 -5.68
C ASN A 78 -15.25 9.71 -6.77
N SER A 79 -14.82 10.97 -6.63
CA SER A 79 -14.02 11.63 -7.65
C SER A 79 -12.51 11.45 -7.48
N ALA A 80 -12.05 10.92 -6.34
CA ALA A 80 -10.63 10.75 -6.04
C ALA A 80 -10.29 9.35 -5.52
N GLY A 81 -10.82 8.96 -4.36
CA GLY A 81 -10.50 7.71 -3.69
C GLY A 81 -10.83 6.48 -4.53
N LYS A 82 -12.04 6.42 -5.12
CA LYS A 82 -12.44 5.29 -5.99
C LYS A 82 -11.54 5.16 -7.24
N PRO A 83 -11.22 6.23 -7.98
CA PRO A 83 -10.22 6.18 -9.05
C PRO A 83 -8.85 5.64 -8.62
N ILE A 84 -8.36 6.03 -7.44
CA ILE A 84 -7.09 5.51 -6.89
C ILE A 84 -7.22 4.02 -6.61
N LEU A 85 -8.30 3.59 -5.97
CA LEU A 85 -8.54 2.17 -5.68
C LEU A 85 -8.64 1.35 -6.97
N SER A 86 -9.36 1.84 -7.97
CA SER A 86 -9.48 1.17 -9.27
C SER A 86 -8.11 1.03 -9.98
N ALA A 87 -7.21 1.99 -9.82
CA ALA A 87 -5.84 1.87 -10.32
C ALA A 87 -5.06 0.76 -9.59
N ILE A 88 -5.20 0.64 -8.28
CA ILE A 88 -4.60 -0.46 -7.49
C ILE A 88 -5.18 -1.81 -7.94
N GLU A 89 -6.50 -1.93 -8.01
CA GLU A 89 -7.19 -3.20 -8.32
C GLU A 89 -7.04 -3.65 -9.77
N SER A 90 -6.72 -2.74 -10.70
CA SER A 90 -6.36 -3.07 -12.08
C SER A 90 -4.88 -3.40 -12.26
N SER A 91 -4.09 -3.33 -11.18
CA SER A 91 -2.71 -3.80 -11.14
C SER A 91 -2.63 -5.16 -10.43
N ASP A 92 -1.46 -5.81 -10.51
CA ASP A 92 -1.19 -7.06 -9.78
C ASP A 92 -0.67 -6.81 -8.35
N LEU A 93 -0.68 -5.56 -7.89
CA LEU A 93 -0.17 -5.20 -6.57
C LEU A 93 -1.18 -5.51 -5.47
N ASN A 94 -0.68 -6.09 -4.39
CA ASN A 94 -1.39 -6.29 -3.14
C ASN A 94 -0.59 -5.68 -1.99
N ASN A 95 -1.26 -5.47 -0.85
CA ASN A 95 -0.67 -4.89 0.35
C ASN A 95 -0.04 -3.54 0.04
N VAL A 96 -0.82 -2.62 -0.53
CA VAL A 96 -0.36 -1.28 -0.90
C VAL A 96 -1.36 -0.21 -0.50
N ILE A 97 -0.84 0.97 -0.19
CA ILE A 97 -1.57 2.23 -0.08
C ILE A 97 -1.03 3.20 -1.12
N CYS A 98 -1.94 3.91 -1.79
CA CYS A 98 -1.62 5.09 -2.59
C CYS A 98 -2.32 6.31 -2.01
N VAL A 99 -1.54 7.34 -1.68
CA VAL A 99 -2.02 8.66 -1.28
C VAL A 99 -1.75 9.61 -2.44
N VAL A 100 -2.77 10.33 -2.89
CA VAL A 100 -2.63 11.39 -3.89
C VAL A 100 -2.94 12.73 -3.24
N ILE A 101 -1.89 13.53 -3.13
CA ILE A 101 -1.92 14.89 -2.61
C ILE A 101 -2.34 15.82 -3.74
N ARG A 102 -3.25 16.75 -3.47
CA ARG A 102 -3.66 17.78 -4.43
C ARG A 102 -3.44 19.17 -3.90
N TYR A 103 -2.85 20.02 -4.73
CA TYR A 103 -2.87 21.48 -4.58
C TYR A 103 -3.82 22.07 -5.63
N PHE A 104 -4.82 22.84 -5.18
CA PHE A 104 -5.78 23.48 -6.07
C PHE A 104 -5.14 24.63 -6.87
N GLY A 105 -5.29 24.60 -8.20
CA GLY A 105 -4.69 25.57 -9.11
C GLY A 105 -5.54 26.79 -9.45
N GLY A 106 -6.67 27.01 -8.75
CA GLY A 106 -7.62 28.08 -9.07
C GLY A 106 -8.62 27.75 -10.19
N ILE A 107 -8.43 26.66 -10.94
CA ILE A 107 -9.32 26.26 -12.05
C ILE A 107 -10.00 24.94 -11.71
N LYS A 108 -11.34 24.92 -11.70
CA LYS A 108 -12.13 23.72 -11.46
C LYS A 108 -11.96 22.71 -12.61
N LEU A 109 -11.71 21.45 -12.24
CA LEU A 109 -11.58 20.32 -13.19
C LEU A 109 -12.92 19.67 -13.53
N GLY A 110 -13.92 19.83 -12.67
CA GLY A 110 -15.16 19.04 -12.71
C GLY A 110 -14.93 17.57 -12.28
N VAL A 111 -15.99 16.86 -11.93
CA VAL A 111 -15.91 15.48 -11.40
C VAL A 111 -15.16 14.54 -12.35
N GLY A 112 -15.50 14.56 -13.65
CA GLY A 112 -14.81 13.74 -14.64
C GLY A 112 -13.32 14.08 -14.83
N GLY A 113 -12.94 15.34 -14.62
CA GLY A 113 -11.54 15.76 -14.64
C GLY A 113 -10.76 15.26 -13.43
N LEU A 114 -11.38 15.32 -12.24
CA LEU A 114 -10.80 14.78 -11.01
C LEU A 114 -10.59 13.26 -11.10
N ILE A 115 -11.62 12.53 -11.55
CA ILE A 115 -11.55 11.07 -11.74
C ILE A 115 -10.34 10.69 -12.58
N ARG A 116 -10.13 11.38 -13.70
CA ARG A 116 -8.97 11.13 -14.57
C ARG A 116 -7.66 11.51 -13.90
N ALA A 117 -7.57 12.67 -13.26
CA ALA A 117 -6.34 13.15 -12.64
C ALA A 117 -5.86 12.23 -11.50
N TYR A 118 -6.76 11.85 -10.59
CA TYR A 118 -6.45 10.95 -9.47
C TYR A 118 -6.09 9.55 -9.94
N GLY A 119 -6.90 8.98 -10.84
CA GLY A 119 -6.64 7.65 -11.40
C GLY A 119 -5.32 7.59 -12.18
N GLN A 120 -5.03 8.62 -12.99
CA GLN A 120 -3.77 8.69 -13.74
C GLN A 120 -2.56 8.83 -12.81
N THR A 121 -2.64 9.72 -11.82
CA THR A 121 -1.55 9.90 -10.85
C THR A 121 -1.21 8.59 -10.13
N ALA A 122 -2.22 7.85 -9.69
CA ALA A 122 -2.05 6.54 -9.06
C ALA A 122 -1.44 5.50 -10.03
N LYS A 123 -1.93 5.44 -11.28
CA LYS A 123 -1.38 4.54 -12.31
C LYS A 123 0.10 4.82 -12.58
N GLU A 124 0.51 6.10 -12.64
CA GLU A 124 1.90 6.47 -12.84
C GLU A 124 2.78 6.06 -11.65
N CYS A 125 2.29 6.15 -10.41
CA CYS A 125 2.99 5.58 -9.24
C CYS A 125 3.20 4.07 -9.39
N ILE A 126 2.16 3.35 -9.78
CA ILE A 126 2.20 1.89 -9.95
C ILE A 126 3.18 1.48 -11.06
N GLN A 127 3.22 2.23 -12.16
CA GLN A 127 4.13 1.98 -13.28
C GLN A 127 5.60 2.24 -12.92
N LYS A 128 5.87 3.25 -12.09
CA LYS A 128 7.23 3.61 -11.64
C LYS A 128 7.73 2.77 -10.47
N ALA A 129 6.85 2.02 -9.82
CA ALA A 129 7.20 1.28 -8.62
C ALA A 129 8.10 0.08 -8.92
N GLU A 130 9.13 -0.10 -8.11
CA GLU A 130 9.92 -1.33 -8.08
C GLU A 130 9.07 -2.44 -7.47
N ARG A 131 8.70 -3.43 -8.29
CA ARG A 131 7.85 -4.55 -7.88
C ARG A 131 8.69 -5.63 -7.21
N VAL A 132 8.22 -6.13 -6.08
CA VAL A 132 8.84 -7.25 -5.34
C VAL A 132 7.81 -8.30 -5.00
N VAL A 133 8.21 -9.57 -5.01
CA VAL A 133 7.40 -10.67 -4.51
C VAL A 133 7.58 -10.76 -3.00
N ASN A 134 6.47 -10.80 -2.27
CA ASN A 134 6.48 -10.98 -0.83
C ASN A 134 5.72 -12.26 -0.47
N ILE A 135 6.18 -12.94 0.58
CA ILE A 135 5.61 -14.19 1.07
C ILE A 135 4.88 -13.91 2.37
N SER A 136 3.60 -14.29 2.44
CA SER A 136 2.79 -14.21 3.65
C SER A 136 3.32 -15.21 4.71
N SER A 137 4.21 -14.75 5.57
CA SER A 137 4.73 -15.54 6.70
C SER A 137 3.90 -15.34 7.97
N THR A 138 3.77 -16.38 8.79
CA THR A 138 3.20 -16.30 10.14
C THR A 138 4.28 -16.59 11.18
N ASP A 139 4.33 -15.77 12.22
CA ASP A 139 5.22 -16.01 13.36
C ASP A 139 4.73 -17.22 14.16
N LEU A 140 5.63 -18.19 14.36
CA LEU A 140 5.38 -19.37 15.17
C LEU A 140 6.27 -19.36 16.41
N HIS A 141 5.66 -19.56 17.57
CA HIS A 141 6.40 -19.79 18.81
C HIS A 141 6.52 -21.28 19.08
N ILE A 142 7.76 -21.79 19.11
CA ILE A 142 8.06 -23.20 19.36
C ILE A 142 8.83 -23.33 20.67
N GLN A 143 8.24 -24.01 21.65
CA GLN A 143 8.92 -24.41 22.88
C GLN A 143 9.34 -25.87 22.77
N THR A 144 10.62 -26.16 23.00
CA THR A 144 11.15 -27.52 22.92
C THR A 144 12.30 -27.74 23.89
N SER A 145 12.59 -29.01 24.20
CA SER A 145 13.78 -29.39 24.97
C SER A 145 15.06 -29.18 24.15
N TYR A 146 16.16 -28.86 24.84
CA TYR A 146 17.46 -28.64 24.20
C TYR A 146 17.90 -29.80 23.27
N LYS A 147 17.55 -31.06 23.62
CA LYS A 147 17.85 -32.23 22.78
C LYS A 147 17.24 -32.19 21.37
N TYR A 148 16.16 -31.44 21.18
CA TYR A 148 15.45 -31.34 19.89
C TYR A 148 15.75 -30.07 19.10
N ILE A 149 16.60 -29.17 19.63
CA ILE A 149 16.87 -27.87 18.98
C ILE A 149 17.38 -28.06 17.55
N ARG A 150 18.29 -29.01 17.32
CA ARG A 150 18.83 -29.28 15.97
C ARG A 150 17.77 -29.79 15.01
N ALA A 151 16.85 -30.63 15.48
CA ALA A 151 15.74 -31.15 14.67
C ALA A 151 14.76 -30.01 14.30
N VAL A 152 14.41 -29.15 15.26
CA VAL A 152 13.55 -27.98 15.02
C VAL A 152 14.21 -27.02 14.04
N MET A 153 15.49 -26.68 14.21
CA MET A 153 16.21 -25.80 13.28
C MET A 153 16.22 -26.39 11.86
N THR A 154 16.41 -27.70 11.72
CA THR A 154 16.39 -28.39 10.41
C THR A 154 15.01 -28.29 9.76
N LEU A 155 13.93 -28.47 10.54
CA LEU A 155 12.56 -28.34 10.04
C LEU A 155 12.26 -26.92 9.59
N VAL A 156 12.66 -25.90 10.38
CA VAL A 156 12.48 -24.48 10.03
C VAL A 156 13.15 -24.15 8.71
N THR A 157 14.41 -24.55 8.51
CA THR A 157 15.10 -24.33 7.23
C THR A 157 14.43 -25.08 6.08
N ARG A 158 13.96 -26.31 6.30
CA ARG A 158 13.30 -27.13 5.27
C ARG A 158 12.00 -26.49 4.76
N ILE A 159 11.28 -25.77 5.61
CA ILE A 159 10.05 -25.05 5.23
C ILE A 159 10.30 -23.60 4.82
N THR A 160 11.56 -23.21 4.53
CA THR A 160 11.96 -21.82 4.23
C THR A 160 11.63 -20.81 5.34
N GLY A 161 11.37 -21.30 6.56
CA GLY A 161 11.12 -20.46 7.73
C GLY A 161 12.40 -19.76 8.18
N LYS A 162 12.23 -18.57 8.75
CA LYS A 162 13.32 -17.79 9.34
C LYS A 162 13.19 -17.80 10.85
N VAL A 163 14.29 -18.09 11.55
CA VAL A 163 14.32 -17.97 13.01
C VAL A 163 14.42 -16.48 13.37
N ILE A 164 13.42 -15.96 14.08
CA ILE A 164 13.34 -14.56 14.47
C ILE A 164 14.12 -14.33 15.78
N ILE A 165 13.78 -15.08 16.83
CA ILE A 165 14.38 -14.97 18.17
C ILE A 165 14.52 -16.37 18.78
N ILE A 166 15.63 -16.62 19.49
CA ILE A 166 15.81 -17.79 20.36
C ILE A 166 15.97 -17.29 21.80
N LYS A 167 15.11 -17.75 22.71
CA LYS A 167 15.25 -17.53 24.15
C LYS A 167 15.60 -18.85 24.83
N LYS A 168 16.62 -18.84 25.69
CA LYS A 168 16.90 -19.96 26.60
C LYS A 168 16.09 -19.70 27.87
N GLY A 169 15.18 -20.63 28.18
CA GLY A 169 14.50 -20.70 29.47
C GLY A 169 15.35 -21.40 30.51
#